data_AF-A0A7V4IJA1-F1
#
_entry.id   AF-A0A7V4IJA1-F1
#
_cell.length_a   1.000
_cell.length_b   1.000
_cell.length_c   1.000
_cell.angle_alpha   90.00
_cell.angle_beta   90.00
_cell.angle_gamma   90.00
#
_symmetry.space_group_name_H-M   'P 1'
#
loop_
_entity.id
_entity.type
_entity.pdbx_description
1 polymer ?
#
loop_
_entity_poly.entity_id
_entity_poly.type
_entity_poly.pdbx_seq_one_letter_code
_entity_poly.pdbx_strand_id
1 'polypeptide(L)'
;MRKKSIFIASLLILTAFPGFLNADAGAKLYFGEPSFGSTDNFSVPVRMDTGADAANIARAAIGYPAESLKLDNISFEGSFCELHMENIIDEESGMITVSCGKPDPGVAGLAEIMTLEFSRIDQESAVLEFKEDSMILSNDGFGTDILTWREGIIIKGTSPSI
;
A
#
# COMPACT_ATOMS: atom_id res chain seq x y z
N MET A 1 40.06 70.94 -14.37
CA MET A 1 40.91 70.07 -13.52
C MET A 1 40.12 69.81 -12.23
N ARG A 2 39.76 68.62 -11.74
CA ARG A 2 40.31 67.25 -11.76
C ARG A 2 39.15 66.22 -11.70
N LYS A 3 39.37 65.05 -12.30
CA LYS A 3 38.58 63.80 -12.22
C LYS A 3 38.79 63.06 -10.89
N LYS A 4 37.84 62.18 -10.51
CA LYS A 4 37.98 60.75 -10.09
C LYS A 4 36.66 60.27 -9.44
N SER A 5 35.92 59.33 -10.07
CA SER A 5 35.94 57.86 -9.86
C SER A 5 35.29 57.45 -8.53
N ILE A 6 34.48 56.38 -8.33
CA ILE A 6 33.98 55.20 -9.07
C ILE A 6 32.95 54.52 -8.11
N PHE A 7 31.92 53.83 -8.65
CA PHE A 7 31.11 52.69 -8.14
C PHE A 7 30.74 52.57 -6.62
N ILE A 8 29.55 52.12 -6.25
CA ILE A 8 29.22 50.69 -6.08
C ILE A 8 27.69 50.49 -6.05
N ALA A 9 27.24 49.51 -6.84
CA ALA A 9 25.90 48.94 -6.79
C ALA A 9 25.74 48.05 -5.55
N SER A 10 24.58 48.10 -4.89
CA SER A 10 24.17 47.10 -3.89
C SER A 10 22.72 47.31 -3.50
N LEU A 11 21.89 46.32 -3.27
CA LEU A 11 21.86 44.90 -3.62
C LEU A 11 20.41 44.56 -3.28
N LEU A 12 19.61 44.17 -4.28
CA LEU A 12 18.23 43.75 -4.06
C LEU A 12 18.29 42.40 -3.33
N ILE A 13 18.11 42.40 -2.01
CA ILE A 13 18.01 41.18 -1.22
C ILE A 13 16.63 40.59 -1.49
N LEU A 14 16.56 39.78 -2.55
CA LEU A 14 15.48 38.82 -2.75
C LEU A 14 15.69 37.73 -1.69
N THR A 15 15.06 37.86 -0.53
CA THR A 15 15.02 36.79 0.46
C THR A 15 14.32 35.59 -0.19
N ALA A 16 15.12 34.59 -0.55
CA ALA A 16 14.63 33.29 -0.92
C ALA A 16 13.75 32.78 0.22
N PHE A 17 12.44 32.69 -0.03
CA PHE A 17 11.61 31.75 0.69
C PHE A 17 12.20 30.37 0.39
N PRO A 18 12.76 29.63 1.36
CA PRO A 18 12.95 28.21 1.15
C PRO A 18 11.56 27.62 0.99
N GLY A 19 11.16 27.37 -0.25
CA GLY A 19 9.93 26.67 -0.58
C GLY A 19 9.98 25.32 0.12
N PHE A 20 8.95 25.07 0.93
CA PHE A 20 8.62 23.76 1.47
C PHE A 20 8.53 22.76 0.31
N LEU A 21 9.45 21.80 0.28
CA LEU A 21 9.34 20.59 -0.54
C LEU A 21 9.73 19.41 0.35
N ASN A 22 8.89 19.13 1.35
CA ASN A 22 8.72 17.74 1.72
C ASN A 22 7.75 17.20 0.67
N ALA A 23 8.26 16.43 -0.28
CA ALA A 23 7.41 15.50 -0.98
C ALA A 23 6.94 14.52 0.08
N ASP A 24 5.76 14.77 0.65
CA ASP A 24 5.05 13.80 1.46
C ASP A 24 4.70 12.65 0.51
N ALA A 25 5.63 11.72 0.38
CA ALA A 25 5.41 10.47 -0.32
C ALA A 25 4.59 9.63 0.65
N GLY A 26 3.29 9.90 0.71
CA GLY A 26 2.39 9.20 1.61
C GLY A 26 2.43 7.69 1.37
N ALA A 27 1.82 6.96 2.30
CA ALA A 27 1.89 5.51 2.32
C ALA A 27 1.24 4.87 1.08
N LYS A 28 1.67 3.65 0.79
CA LYS A 28 1.22 2.85 -0.36
C LYS A 28 0.71 1.50 0.10
N LEU A 29 -0.34 1.02 -0.56
CA LEU A 29 -0.77 -0.38 -0.54
C LEU A 29 -0.49 -1.02 -1.89
N TYR A 30 0.06 -2.22 -1.86
CA TYR A 30 0.38 -2.97 -3.07
C TYR A 30 0.37 -4.48 -2.81
N PHE A 31 0.23 -5.25 -3.88
CA PHE A 31 0.38 -6.70 -3.84
C PHE A 31 1.84 -7.09 -4.09
N GLY A 32 2.36 -8.05 -3.34
CA GLY A 32 3.63 -8.69 -3.61
C GLY A 32 3.56 -9.63 -4.81
N GLU A 33 4.72 -10.07 -5.27
CA GLU A 33 4.82 -11.10 -6.32
C GLU A 33 4.07 -12.38 -5.91
N PRO A 34 3.11 -12.86 -6.73
CA PRO A 34 2.39 -14.08 -6.44
C PRO A 34 3.31 -15.31 -6.42
N SER A 35 3.08 -16.22 -5.48
CA SER A 35 3.73 -17.52 -5.43
C SER A 35 2.77 -18.61 -5.87
N PHE A 36 3.16 -19.44 -6.83
CA PHE A 36 2.33 -20.52 -7.37
C PHE A 36 2.74 -21.86 -6.76
N GLY A 37 1.82 -22.51 -6.05
CA GLY A 37 2.07 -23.79 -5.38
C GLY A 37 1.76 -25.00 -6.28
N SER A 38 0.60 -25.00 -6.92
CA SER A 38 0.15 -26.00 -7.90
C SER A 38 -0.36 -25.30 -9.15
N THR A 39 -0.93 -26.04 -10.12
CA THR A 39 -1.54 -25.44 -11.32
C THR A 39 -2.61 -24.40 -10.96
N ASP A 40 -3.38 -24.65 -9.90
CA ASP A 40 -4.59 -23.89 -9.58
C ASP A 40 -4.46 -23.05 -8.31
N ASN A 41 -3.48 -23.34 -7.45
CA ASN A 41 -3.33 -22.65 -6.16
C ASN A 41 -2.17 -21.68 -6.16
N PHE A 42 -2.41 -20.48 -5.64
CA PHE A 42 -1.39 -19.45 -5.50
C PHE A 42 -1.63 -18.59 -4.27
N SER A 43 -0.58 -17.92 -3.82
CA SER A 43 -0.65 -16.96 -2.73
C SER A 43 -0.20 -15.58 -3.18
N VAL A 44 -0.83 -14.55 -2.65
CA VAL A 44 -0.55 -13.14 -2.97
C VAL A 44 -0.31 -12.39 -1.67
N PRO A 45 0.93 -11.95 -1.40
CA PRO A 45 1.21 -11.07 -0.27
C PRO A 45 0.53 -9.72 -0.44
N VAL A 46 -0.03 -9.18 0.64
CA VAL A 46 -0.55 -7.82 0.72
C VAL A 46 0.40 -7.00 1.57
N ARG A 47 0.93 -5.92 1.01
CA ARG A 47 2.00 -5.14 1.62
C ARG A 47 1.68 -3.67 1.67
N MET A 48 2.38 -3.00 2.58
CA MET A 48 2.41 -1.56 2.66
C MET A 48 3.85 -1.02 2.66
N ASP A 49 3.99 0.21 2.17
CA ASP A 49 5.17 1.02 2.33
C ASP A 49 4.76 2.35 2.91
N THR A 50 5.18 2.65 4.14
CA THR A 50 4.86 3.91 4.82
C THR A 50 6.00 4.94 4.73
N GLY A 51 7.07 4.62 3.99
CA GLY A 51 8.24 5.48 3.89
C GLY A 51 8.90 5.70 5.25
N ALA A 52 9.04 6.97 5.64
CA ALA A 52 9.64 7.35 6.92
C ALA A 52 8.61 7.46 8.06
N ASP A 53 7.32 7.50 7.74
CA ASP A 53 6.26 7.69 8.73
C ASP A 53 5.86 6.36 9.35
N ALA A 54 5.79 6.32 10.68
CA ALA A 54 5.31 5.14 11.37
C ALA A 54 3.78 5.06 11.23
N ALA A 55 3.28 3.89 10.83
CA ALA A 55 1.87 3.53 10.88
C ALA A 55 1.64 2.48 11.97
N ASN A 56 0.49 2.54 12.62
CA ASN A 56 0.09 1.55 13.62
C ASN A 56 -1.13 0.74 13.20
N ILE A 57 -1.89 1.18 12.20
CA ILE A 57 -3.09 0.50 11.71
C ILE A 57 -3.06 0.46 10.18
N ALA A 58 -3.41 -0.70 9.63
CA ALA A 58 -3.72 -0.87 8.22
C ALA A 58 -5.12 -1.45 8.05
N ARG A 59 -5.87 -0.91 7.09
CA ARG A 59 -7.13 -1.45 6.59
C ARG A 59 -6.97 -1.73 5.11
N ALA A 60 -7.07 -3.00 4.72
CA ALA A 60 -7.04 -3.43 3.34
C ALA A 60 -8.43 -3.93 2.95
N ALA A 61 -9.08 -3.18 2.06
CA ALA A 61 -10.32 -3.57 1.41
C ALA A 61 -10.00 -3.94 -0.03
N ILE A 62 -10.23 -5.20 -0.39
CA ILE A 62 -9.74 -5.81 -1.63
C ILE A 62 -10.91 -6.42 -2.36
N GLY A 63 -11.03 -6.10 -3.65
CA GLY A 63 -11.92 -6.81 -4.58
C GLY A 63 -11.17 -7.85 -5.38
N TYR A 64 -11.84 -8.97 -5.65
CA TYR A 64 -11.39 -10.03 -6.57
C TYR A 64 -12.61 -10.60 -7.34
N PRO A 65 -12.41 -11.17 -8.55
CA PRO A 65 -13.49 -11.81 -9.29
C PRO A 65 -13.84 -13.17 -8.69
N ALA A 66 -14.97 -13.26 -7.97
CA ALA A 66 -15.43 -14.49 -7.31
C ALA A 66 -15.84 -15.61 -8.28
N GLU A 67 -16.10 -15.26 -9.53
CA GLU A 67 -16.35 -16.21 -10.63
C GLU A 67 -15.08 -16.91 -11.10
N SER A 68 -13.91 -16.28 -10.92
CA SER A 68 -12.61 -16.78 -11.42
C SER A 68 -11.71 -17.26 -10.30
N LEU A 69 -11.85 -16.72 -9.08
CA LEU A 69 -11.01 -17.02 -7.93
C LEU A 69 -11.86 -17.37 -6.71
N LYS A 70 -11.39 -18.35 -5.95
CA LYS A 70 -11.90 -18.71 -4.63
C LYS A 70 -10.84 -18.38 -3.58
N LEU A 71 -11.17 -17.52 -2.62
CA LEU A 71 -10.33 -17.32 -1.45
C LEU A 71 -10.41 -18.56 -0.56
N ASP A 72 -9.28 -19.21 -0.30
CA ASP A 72 -9.24 -20.38 0.56
C ASP A 72 -8.86 -20.04 2.00
N ASN A 73 -7.95 -19.06 2.16
CA ASN A 73 -7.41 -18.70 3.46
C ASN A 73 -6.75 -17.30 3.45
N ILE A 74 -6.63 -16.71 4.64
CA ILE A 74 -5.84 -15.50 4.88
C ILE A 74 -4.81 -15.84 5.95
N SER A 75 -3.53 -15.83 5.58
CA SER A 75 -2.42 -16.04 6.51
C SER A 75 -1.88 -14.71 7.02
N PHE A 76 -1.62 -14.64 8.32
CA PHE A 76 -0.92 -13.52 8.98
C PHE A 76 0.51 -13.90 9.38
N GLU A 77 1.04 -15.02 8.88
CA GLU A 77 2.43 -15.39 9.12
C GLU A 77 3.37 -14.33 8.54
N GLY A 78 4.33 -13.86 9.33
CA GLY A 78 5.25 -12.78 8.92
C GLY A 78 4.62 -11.39 8.85
N SER A 79 3.36 -11.24 9.23
CA SER A 79 2.65 -9.96 9.25
C SER A 79 3.16 -9.03 10.36
N PHE A 80 3.04 -7.72 10.14
CA PHE A 80 3.21 -6.71 11.20
C PHE A 80 2.02 -6.65 12.17
N CYS A 81 0.87 -7.23 11.79
CA CYS A 81 -0.36 -7.21 12.58
C CYS A 81 -0.16 -7.97 13.90
N GLU A 82 -0.29 -7.29 15.03
CA GLU A 82 -0.35 -7.90 16.38
C GLU A 82 -1.78 -7.95 16.92
N LEU A 83 -2.63 -7.03 16.46
CA LEU A 83 -4.04 -6.91 16.80
C LEU A 83 -4.88 -7.02 15.54
N HIS A 84 -5.92 -7.84 15.58
CA HIS A 84 -6.89 -7.99 14.50
C HIS A 84 -8.20 -7.33 14.92
N MET A 85 -8.65 -6.33 14.15
CA MET A 85 -9.86 -5.57 14.44
C MET A 85 -11.03 -6.01 13.57
N GLU A 86 -10.78 -6.26 12.29
CA GLU A 86 -11.80 -6.65 11.32
C GLU A 86 -11.26 -7.72 10.38
N ASN A 87 -12.08 -8.72 10.10
CA ASN A 87 -11.85 -9.74 9.08
C ASN A 87 -13.21 -10.14 8.50
N ILE A 88 -13.68 -9.36 7.52
CA ILE A 88 -14.95 -9.59 6.83
C ILE A 88 -14.64 -10.09 5.42
N ILE A 89 -15.23 -11.22 5.07
CA ILE A 89 -15.09 -11.84 3.76
C ILE A 89 -16.50 -12.03 3.20
N ASP A 90 -16.76 -11.45 2.04
CA ASP A 90 -17.95 -11.71 1.24
C ASP A 90 -17.51 -12.45 -0.02
N GLU A 91 -17.59 -13.78 0.04
CA GLU A 91 -17.19 -14.67 -1.05
C GLU A 91 -18.10 -14.54 -2.28
N GLU A 92 -19.35 -14.09 -2.11
CA GLU A 92 -20.32 -13.95 -3.22
C GLU A 92 -20.02 -12.70 -4.04
N SER A 93 -19.70 -11.58 -3.38
CA SER A 93 -19.33 -10.34 -4.08
C SER A 93 -17.82 -10.20 -4.36
N GLY A 94 -17.00 -11.13 -3.87
CA GLY A 94 -15.56 -11.12 -4.07
C GLY A 94 -14.85 -10.01 -3.30
N MET A 95 -15.24 -9.81 -2.03
CA MET A 95 -14.75 -8.70 -1.21
C MET A 95 -14.07 -9.21 0.06
N ILE A 96 -12.87 -8.68 0.34
CA ILE A 96 -12.09 -8.97 1.54
C ILE A 96 -11.84 -7.65 2.26
N THR A 97 -12.21 -7.56 3.52
CA THR A 97 -11.93 -6.39 4.36
C THR A 97 -11.22 -6.84 5.62
N VAL A 98 -9.95 -6.48 5.71
CA VAL A 98 -9.11 -6.77 6.87
C VAL A 98 -8.63 -5.47 7.48
N SER A 99 -8.79 -5.32 8.79
CA SER A 99 -8.19 -4.24 9.56
C SER A 99 -7.38 -4.82 10.71
N CYS A 100 -6.13 -4.39 10.80
CA CYS A 100 -5.21 -4.83 11.83
C CYS A 100 -4.31 -3.70 12.30
N GLY A 101 -3.60 -3.92 13.39
CA GLY A 101 -2.62 -2.95 13.87
C GLY A 101 -1.55 -3.53 14.77
N LYS A 102 -0.60 -2.67 15.08
CA LYS A 102 0.51 -2.89 15.99
C LYS A 102 0.63 -1.67 16.90
N PRO A 103 0.59 -1.83 18.24
CA PRO A 103 0.77 -0.71 19.16
C PRO A 103 2.10 0.03 18.95
N ASP A 104 2.25 1.16 19.65
CA ASP A 104 3.49 1.96 19.64
C ASP A 104 4.74 1.07 19.84
N PRO A 105 5.79 1.18 18.99
CA PRO A 105 6.07 2.26 18.04
C PRO A 105 5.48 2.11 16.63
N GLY A 106 4.61 1.13 16.39
CA GLY A 106 4.08 0.80 15.07
C GLY A 106 5.13 0.20 14.13
N VAL A 107 5.05 0.53 12.84
CA VAL A 107 5.98 0.12 11.79
C VAL A 107 6.23 1.25 10.79
N ALA A 108 7.47 1.40 10.35
CA ALA A 108 7.86 2.34 9.30
C ALA A 108 8.52 1.59 8.14
N GLY A 109 8.28 2.05 6.92
CA GLY A 109 8.81 1.46 5.69
C GLY A 109 7.98 0.25 5.22
N LEU A 110 8.67 -0.76 4.69
CA LEU A 110 8.04 -1.95 4.12
C LEU A 110 7.51 -2.88 5.20
N ALA A 111 6.26 -3.30 5.08
CA ALA A 111 5.63 -4.26 5.96
C ALA A 111 4.64 -5.16 5.20
N GLU A 112 4.53 -6.42 5.63
CA GLU A 112 3.51 -7.33 5.16
C GLU A 112 2.30 -7.30 6.09
N ILE A 113 1.10 -7.17 5.51
CA ILE A 113 -0.17 -7.11 6.25
C ILE A 113 -0.74 -8.51 6.39
N MET A 114 -0.78 -9.26 5.29
CA MET A 114 -1.30 -10.62 5.23
C MET A 114 -0.88 -11.26 3.92
N THR A 115 -1.05 -12.56 3.80
CA THR A 115 -0.97 -13.30 2.56
C THR A 115 -2.34 -13.91 2.25
N LEU A 116 -2.86 -13.62 1.06
CA LEU A 116 -4.10 -14.19 0.55
C LEU A 116 -3.79 -15.49 -0.18
N GLU A 117 -4.51 -16.56 0.13
CA GLU A 117 -4.36 -17.87 -0.52
C GLU A 117 -5.60 -18.15 -1.36
N PHE A 118 -5.41 -18.33 -2.66
CA PHE A 118 -6.47 -18.53 -3.63
C PHE A 118 -6.35 -19.85 -4.38
N SER A 119 -7.50 -20.40 -4.75
CA SER A 119 -7.66 -21.41 -5.80
C SER A 119 -8.32 -20.78 -7.02
N ARG A 120 -7.90 -21.18 -8.21
CA ARG A 120 -8.54 -20.80 -9.48
C ARG A 120 -9.80 -21.60 -9.70
N ILE A 121 -10.85 -20.90 -10.13
CA ILE A 121 -12.09 -21.50 -10.65
C ILE A 121 -12.01 -21.59 -12.18
N ASP A 122 -11.42 -20.59 -12.84
CA ASP A 122 -11.16 -20.59 -14.27
C ASP A 122 -9.67 -20.28 -14.61
N GLN A 123 -9.31 -20.46 -15.87
CA GLN A 123 -7.95 -20.22 -16.37
C GLN A 123 -7.76 -18.81 -16.96
N GLU A 124 -8.73 -17.91 -16.79
CA GLU A 124 -8.63 -16.54 -17.28
C GLU A 124 -7.75 -15.68 -16.35
N SER A 125 -7.43 -14.47 -16.81
CA SER A 125 -6.71 -13.51 -15.97
C SER A 125 -7.68 -12.86 -14.97
N ALA A 126 -7.28 -12.80 -13.71
CA ALA A 126 -8.04 -12.15 -12.64
C ALA A 126 -7.35 -10.87 -12.18
N VAL A 127 -8.13 -9.87 -11.77
CA VAL A 127 -7.61 -8.60 -11.23
C VAL A 127 -7.91 -8.52 -9.75
N LEU A 128 -6.88 -8.27 -8.94
CA LEU A 128 -7.03 -7.91 -7.53
C LEU A 128 -6.79 -6.42 -7.40
N GLU A 129 -7.68 -5.72 -6.71
CA GLU A 129 -7.60 -4.27 -6.55
C GLU A 129 -7.97 -3.84 -5.14
N PHE A 130 -7.29 -2.81 -4.64
CA PHE A 130 -7.67 -2.14 -3.39
C PHE A 130 -8.81 -1.17 -3.64
N LYS A 131 -9.79 -1.18 -2.75
CA LYS A 131 -10.97 -0.31 -2.77
C LYS A 131 -10.72 0.99 -2.00
N GLU A 132 -11.60 1.97 -2.22
CA GLU A 132 -11.47 3.33 -1.67
C GLU A 132 -11.45 3.36 -0.14
N ASP A 133 -12.11 2.41 0.52
CA ASP A 133 -12.17 2.26 1.98
C ASP A 133 -10.92 1.62 2.60
N SER A 134 -9.89 1.30 1.80
CA SER A 134 -8.57 0.96 2.34
C SER A 134 -7.92 2.19 2.96
N MET A 135 -7.17 2.01 4.05
CA MET A 135 -6.53 3.08 4.83
C MET A 135 -5.20 2.63 5.44
N ILE A 136 -4.28 3.56 5.67
CA ILE A 136 -3.09 3.36 6.50
C ILE A 136 -3.06 4.51 7.50
N LEU A 137 -3.18 4.21 8.79
CA LEU A 137 -3.25 5.26 9.82
C LEU A 137 -1.88 5.47 10.46
N SER A 138 -1.47 6.73 10.53
CA SER A 138 -0.25 7.16 11.20
C SER A 138 -0.28 6.83 12.69
N ASN A 139 0.88 6.48 13.25
CA ASN A 139 1.08 6.32 14.68
C ASN A 139 1.27 7.69 15.39
N ASP A 140 0.33 8.61 15.17
CA ASP A 140 0.37 9.98 15.70
C ASP A 140 -0.61 10.23 16.86
N GLY A 141 -1.45 9.24 17.17
CA GLY A 141 -2.51 9.33 18.19
C GLY A 141 -3.78 10.05 17.72
N PHE A 142 -3.83 10.51 16.48
CA PHE A 142 -4.99 11.19 15.87
C PHE A 142 -5.71 10.33 14.83
N GLY A 143 -5.08 9.24 14.37
CA GLY A 143 -5.66 8.34 13.37
C GLY A 143 -5.65 8.97 11.98
N THR A 144 -4.63 9.77 11.68
CA THR A 144 -4.47 10.41 10.37
C THR A 144 -4.25 9.36 9.28
N ASP A 145 -5.13 9.33 8.27
CA ASP A 145 -4.93 8.48 7.09
C ASP A 145 -3.85 9.08 6.20
N ILE A 146 -2.80 8.29 5.98
CA ILE A 146 -1.63 8.65 5.18
C ILE A 146 -1.56 7.86 3.87
N LEU A 147 -2.56 7.03 3.55
CA LEU A 147 -2.58 6.26 2.30
C LEU A 147 -2.82 7.16 1.08
N THR A 148 -1.85 7.22 0.18
CA THR A 148 -1.92 8.04 -1.05
C THR A 148 -1.92 7.23 -2.33
N TRP A 149 -1.45 5.98 -2.29
CA TRP A 149 -1.34 5.13 -3.47
C TRP A 149 -1.83 3.71 -3.23
N ARG A 150 -2.52 3.16 -4.23
CA ARG A 150 -3.02 1.79 -4.25
C ARG A 150 -2.60 1.16 -5.57
N GLU A 151 -1.89 0.04 -5.50
CA GLU A 151 -1.45 -0.69 -6.69
C GLU A 151 -2.15 -2.05 -6.74
N GLY A 152 -3.02 -2.22 -7.73
CA GLY A 152 -3.64 -3.51 -8.05
C GLY A 152 -2.68 -4.45 -8.79
N ILE A 153 -3.08 -5.71 -8.93
CA ILE A 153 -2.29 -6.73 -9.65
C ILE A 153 -3.18 -7.54 -10.60
N ILE A 154 -2.60 -7.93 -11.73
CA ILE A 154 -3.22 -8.88 -12.67
C ILE A 154 -2.59 -10.25 -12.46
N ILE A 155 -3.39 -11.20 -12.01
CA ILE A 155 -3.04 -12.60 -11.92
C ILE A 155 -3.27 -13.22 -13.29
N LYS A 156 -2.18 -13.42 -14.04
CA LYS A 156 -2.24 -14.00 -15.39
C LYS A 156 -2.77 -15.42 -15.35
N GLY A 157 -3.64 -15.78 -16.30
CA GLY A 157 -4.09 -17.15 -16.51
C GLY A 157 -2.96 -18.11 -16.88
N THR A 158 -3.15 -19.40 -16.64
CA THR A 158 -2.27 -20.45 -17.15
C THR A 158 -2.69 -20.78 -18.58
N SER A 159 -1.78 -20.67 -19.55
CA SER A 159 -2.06 -21.11 -20.92
C SER A 159 -2.53 -22.57 -20.92
N PRO A 160 -3.56 -22.95 -21.71
CA PRO A 160 -3.91 -24.35 -21.88
C PRO A 160 -2.67 -25.12 -22.34
N SER A 161 -2.31 -26.18 -21.62
CA SER A 161 -1.28 -27.11 -22.08
C SER A 161 -1.82 -27.79 -23.33
N ILE A 162 -1.21 -27.48 -24.49
CA ILE A 162 -1.51 -28.11 -25.79
C ILE A 162 -0.96 -29.53 -25.81
#